data_AF-A2DPF5-F1
#
_entry.id   AF-A2DPF5-F1
#
_cell.length_a   1.000
_cell.length_b   1.000
_cell.length_c   1.000
_cell.angle_alpha   90.00
_cell.angle_beta   90.00
_cell.angle_gamma   90.00
#
_symmetry.space_group_name_H-M   'P 1'
#
loop_
_entity.id
_entity.type
_entity.pdbx_description
1 polymer ?
#
loop_
_entity_poly.entity_id
_entity_poly.type
_entity_poly.pdbx_seq_one_letter_code
_entity_poly.pdbx_strand_id
1 'polypeptide(L)'
;MIIGLLFESFSTFDNIPSRSTPSQYSSDQNIMLYAGNYSITCDGAQGGASSNSGMGGRGTKILSTLTLNFRTNITLRVGKKGKDSADDNGGGYYDGGNAFPAFKYSNVAIYAGAGGGSSSIWIKDMPILVAAGGSGGLYHSTGAPGGDFINNFNCTSENCTSTERIKGYTDCPAKFRPSSTRWHAYSGSGGGYQCGNVVDALPIPQPFQYARVSHGGLSFINSSYFREVRIISDNINGNEGDGLITINPINIRGCSSWTNYSYCTRCQEGFYLYNGRCCRRCPRGFYGENSSLTKLQQCKPCNQTCGSCSISPDSCTSCISPYYLMGSTCVLNCGSGNYSNPQRECKQCSQNCSQCDGKAEYCTSCASNNYFVNENHQCALCPFPCSWCKSANQCTKCQKGYYLIGSKCVPHFTKNPEPYNIIGRILRRRG
;
A
#
# COMPACT_ATOMS: atom_id res chain seq x y z
N MET A 1 -22.04 44.63 -36.78
CA MET A 1 -20.68 44.36 -36.28
C MET A 1 -20.82 43.44 -35.07
N ILE A 2 -20.91 42.13 -35.30
CA ILE A 2 -20.95 41.10 -34.25
C ILE A 2 -20.03 39.98 -34.72
N ILE A 3 -19.00 39.73 -33.90
CA ILE A 3 -17.92 38.77 -34.13
C ILE A 3 -18.48 37.37 -33.89
N GLY A 4 -18.57 36.56 -34.95
CA GLY A 4 -18.81 35.13 -34.85
C GLY A 4 -17.49 34.39 -34.65
N LEU A 5 -17.27 33.87 -33.44
CA LEU A 5 -16.15 32.96 -33.17
C LEU A 5 -16.50 31.58 -33.72
N LEU A 6 -15.70 31.14 -34.69
CA LEU A 6 -15.67 29.79 -35.23
C LEU A 6 -15.23 28.82 -34.12
N PHE A 7 -16.13 27.91 -33.75
CA PHE A 7 -15.77 26.69 -33.04
C PHE A 7 -15.20 25.70 -34.06
N GLU A 8 -13.87 25.57 -34.09
CA GLU A 8 -13.24 24.44 -34.78
C GLU A 8 -13.45 23.17 -33.96
N SER A 9 -14.18 22.25 -34.57
CA SER A 9 -14.35 20.87 -34.14
C SER A 9 -13.02 20.11 -34.19
N PHE A 10 -12.41 19.84 -33.03
CA PHE A 10 -11.37 18.83 -32.92
C PHE A 10 -12.00 17.44 -32.89
N SER A 11 -12.05 16.80 -34.05
CA SER A 11 -12.34 15.36 -34.19
C SER A 11 -11.16 14.66 -34.86
N THR A 12 -10.22 14.17 -34.06
CA THR A 12 -9.39 12.99 -34.37
C THR A 12 -9.01 12.30 -33.05
N PHE A 13 -9.93 11.50 -32.51
CA PHE A 13 -9.56 10.47 -31.54
C PHE A 13 -8.86 9.35 -32.34
N ASP A 14 -7.55 9.48 -32.48
CA ASP A 14 -6.72 8.42 -33.04
C ASP A 14 -6.91 7.13 -32.24
N ASN A 15 -7.20 6.06 -32.97
CA ASN A 15 -7.29 4.67 -32.57
C ASN A 15 -6.39 4.32 -31.38
N ILE A 16 -6.96 4.22 -30.18
CA ILE A 16 -6.28 3.60 -29.03
C ILE A 16 -6.32 2.09 -29.28
N PRO A 17 -5.17 1.39 -29.48
CA PRO A 17 -5.19 -0.02 -29.83
C PRO A 17 -5.85 -0.84 -28.72
N SER A 18 -6.90 -1.55 -29.08
CA SER A 18 -7.46 -2.63 -28.28
C SER A 18 -6.48 -3.81 -28.29
N ARG A 19 -5.57 -3.90 -27.32
CA ARG A 19 -5.07 -5.19 -26.80
C ARG A 19 -4.10 -5.02 -25.64
N SER A 20 -4.48 -5.64 -24.53
CA SER A 20 -3.65 -5.98 -23.38
C SER A 20 -2.68 -7.12 -23.70
N THR A 21 -1.86 -6.98 -24.74
CA THR A 21 -0.67 -7.84 -24.91
C THR A 21 0.51 -7.13 -24.27
N PRO A 22 1.29 -7.82 -23.42
CA PRO A 22 2.47 -7.19 -22.85
C PRO A 22 3.39 -6.66 -23.95
N SER A 23 3.76 -5.39 -23.89
CA SER A 23 4.73 -4.86 -24.85
C SER A 23 6.11 -5.28 -24.37
N GLN A 24 6.67 -6.29 -25.04
CA GLN A 24 7.98 -6.88 -24.74
C GLN A 24 9.03 -6.38 -25.73
N TYR A 25 10.19 -6.00 -25.21
CA TYR A 25 11.30 -5.41 -25.95
C TYR A 25 12.57 -6.19 -25.65
N SER A 26 13.07 -6.91 -26.66
CA SER A 26 14.29 -7.73 -26.61
C SER A 26 15.49 -7.12 -27.37
N SER A 27 15.29 -5.91 -27.90
CA SER A 27 16.31 -5.11 -28.59
C SER A 27 16.09 -3.63 -28.31
N ASP A 28 17.10 -2.84 -28.62
CA ASP A 28 17.08 -1.39 -28.42
C ASP A 28 15.99 -0.74 -29.27
N GLN A 29 15.22 0.13 -28.65
CA GLN A 29 14.14 0.83 -29.32
C GLN A 29 13.90 2.20 -28.70
N ASN A 30 13.50 3.15 -29.54
CA ASN A 30 12.91 4.39 -29.09
C ASN A 30 11.39 4.24 -29.16
N ILE A 31 10.73 4.38 -28.03
CA ILE A 31 9.28 4.29 -27.94
C ILE A 31 8.69 5.58 -27.38
N MET A 32 7.44 5.81 -27.73
CA MET A 32 6.69 6.95 -27.27
C MET A 32 5.63 6.49 -26.27
N LEU A 33 5.78 6.87 -25.00
CA LEU A 33 4.77 6.63 -23.98
C LEU A 33 3.98 7.91 -23.68
N TYR A 34 2.66 7.78 -23.59
CA TYR A 34 1.81 8.87 -23.13
C TYR A 34 1.95 9.08 -21.62
N ALA A 35 1.41 10.19 -21.12
CA ALA A 35 1.22 10.36 -19.68
C ALA A 35 0.43 9.15 -19.14
N GLY A 36 0.89 8.57 -18.04
CA GLY A 36 0.61 7.17 -17.79
C GLY A 36 1.22 6.59 -16.51
N ASN A 37 0.63 5.51 -16.02
CA ASN A 37 1.20 4.59 -15.05
C ASN A 37 1.37 3.27 -15.78
N TYR A 38 2.57 2.71 -15.72
CA TYR A 38 2.95 1.51 -16.45
C TYR A 38 3.57 0.51 -15.47
N SER A 39 3.21 -0.76 -15.58
CA SER A 39 3.95 -1.82 -14.93
C SER A 39 5.14 -2.16 -15.80
N ILE A 40 6.30 -2.21 -15.16
CA ILE A 40 7.60 -2.39 -15.80
C ILE A 40 8.23 -3.64 -15.21
N THR A 41 8.68 -4.52 -16.10
CA THR A 41 9.71 -5.51 -15.79
C THR A 41 10.94 -5.14 -16.59
N CYS A 42 12.10 -5.07 -15.95
CA CYS A 42 13.37 -4.82 -16.62
C CYS A 42 14.40 -5.83 -16.12
N ASP A 43 14.84 -6.65 -17.07
CA ASP A 43 15.73 -7.78 -16.81
C ASP A 43 17.10 -7.48 -17.43
N GLY A 44 18.15 -7.48 -16.62
CA GLY A 44 19.53 -7.47 -17.11
C GLY A 44 19.90 -8.82 -17.76
N ALA A 45 20.94 -8.84 -18.57
CA ALA A 45 21.34 -10.06 -19.26
C ALA A 45 22.22 -10.96 -18.39
N GLN A 46 22.20 -12.26 -18.69
CA GLN A 46 23.08 -13.24 -18.07
C GLN A 46 24.53 -13.09 -18.57
N GLY A 47 25.50 -13.42 -17.72
CA GLY A 47 26.87 -13.66 -18.17
C GLY A 47 27.00 -14.90 -19.07
N GLY A 48 28.12 -14.96 -19.78
CA GLY A 48 28.54 -16.13 -20.53
C GLY A 48 29.06 -17.24 -19.60
N ALA A 49 28.95 -18.47 -20.06
CA ALA A 49 29.54 -19.64 -19.44
C ALA A 49 31.03 -19.78 -19.80
N SER A 50 31.78 -20.45 -18.95
CA SER A 50 33.16 -20.85 -19.24
C SER A 50 33.21 -22.11 -20.11
N SER A 51 34.37 -22.39 -20.71
CA SER A 51 34.62 -23.63 -21.48
C SER A 51 34.53 -24.91 -20.63
N ASN A 52 34.50 -24.79 -19.30
CA ASN A 52 34.57 -25.87 -18.32
C ASN A 52 33.40 -25.81 -17.32
N SER A 53 32.19 -25.62 -17.85
CA SER A 53 30.88 -25.74 -17.18
C SER A 53 30.46 -24.70 -16.14
N GLY A 54 31.28 -23.71 -15.79
CA GLY A 54 30.85 -22.59 -14.93
C GLY A 54 29.87 -21.69 -15.65
N MET A 55 28.64 -21.62 -15.16
CA MET A 55 27.58 -20.81 -15.73
C MET A 55 27.83 -19.32 -15.46
N GLY A 56 27.46 -18.46 -16.41
CA GLY A 56 27.40 -17.03 -16.15
C GLY A 56 26.29 -16.69 -15.16
N GLY A 57 26.56 -15.72 -14.30
CA GLY A 57 25.61 -15.21 -13.34
C GLY A 57 24.38 -14.63 -14.01
N ARG A 58 23.24 -14.76 -13.33
CA ARG A 58 21.95 -14.32 -13.83
C ARG A 58 21.84 -12.79 -13.76
N GLY A 59 21.17 -12.17 -14.73
CA GLY A 59 20.91 -10.72 -14.67
C GLY A 59 19.87 -10.34 -13.62
N THR A 60 19.86 -9.09 -13.18
CA THR A 60 18.87 -8.58 -12.23
C THR A 60 17.49 -8.58 -12.87
N LYS A 61 16.45 -8.89 -12.08
CA LYS A 61 15.04 -8.72 -12.47
C LYS A 61 14.39 -7.65 -11.60
N ILE A 62 14.01 -6.53 -12.21
CA ILE A 62 13.37 -5.40 -11.53
C ILE A 62 11.90 -5.34 -11.94
N LEU A 63 11.01 -5.33 -10.97
CA LEU A 63 9.58 -5.07 -11.13
C LEU A 63 9.25 -3.72 -10.51
N SER A 64 8.55 -2.85 -11.23
CA SER A 64 8.22 -1.51 -10.72
C SER A 64 7.03 -0.88 -11.45
N THR A 65 6.49 0.20 -10.89
CA THR A 65 5.50 1.07 -11.51
C THR A 65 6.16 2.37 -11.97
N LEU A 66 6.17 2.62 -13.29
CA LEU A 66 6.61 3.88 -13.89
C LEU A 66 5.44 4.87 -13.98
N THR A 67 5.65 6.11 -13.55
CA THR A 67 4.69 7.21 -13.69
C THR A 67 5.25 8.31 -14.58
N LEU A 68 4.49 8.69 -15.61
CA LEU A 68 4.79 9.76 -16.55
C LEU A 68 3.69 10.83 -16.48
N ASN A 69 4.07 12.09 -16.26
CA ASN A 69 3.12 13.20 -16.19
C ASN A 69 2.74 13.76 -17.57
N PHE A 70 3.58 13.54 -18.56
CA PHE A 70 3.43 14.03 -19.93
C PHE A 70 3.88 12.95 -20.91
N ARG A 71 3.51 13.15 -22.18
CA ARG A 71 3.99 12.31 -23.29
C ARG A 71 5.53 12.39 -23.33
N THR A 72 6.20 11.26 -23.15
CA THR A 72 7.66 11.19 -22.90
C THR A 72 8.34 10.18 -23.82
N ASN A 73 9.34 10.63 -24.59
CA ASN A 73 10.17 9.74 -25.41
C ASN A 73 11.06 8.91 -24.49
N ILE A 74 11.00 7.60 -24.66
CA ILE A 74 11.75 6.63 -23.87
C ILE A 74 12.70 5.91 -24.81
N THR A 75 13.97 5.87 -24.43
CA THR A 75 14.96 5.01 -25.08
C THR A 75 15.14 3.76 -24.23
N LEU A 76 14.89 2.62 -24.85
CA LEU A 76 15.12 1.30 -24.28
C LEU A 76 16.45 0.78 -24.80
N ARG A 77 17.25 0.28 -23.87
CA ARG A 77 18.53 -0.36 -24.13
C ARG A 77 18.47 -1.75 -23.54
N VAL A 78 18.64 -2.78 -24.35
CA VAL A 78 18.45 -4.17 -23.90
C VAL A 78 19.78 -4.88 -23.82
N GLY A 79 20.08 -5.41 -22.63
CA GLY A 79 21.26 -6.20 -22.36
C GLY A 79 21.32 -7.45 -23.22
N LYS A 80 22.52 -7.86 -23.65
CA LYS A 80 22.81 -9.10 -24.35
C LYS A 80 23.61 -10.02 -23.46
N LYS A 81 23.31 -11.32 -23.59
CA LYS A 81 24.04 -12.36 -22.88
C LYS A 81 25.53 -12.21 -23.18
N GLY A 82 26.37 -12.33 -22.15
CA GLY A 82 27.82 -12.39 -22.33
C GLY A 82 28.20 -13.59 -23.20
N LYS A 83 29.22 -13.43 -24.05
CA LYS A 83 29.72 -14.52 -24.91
C LYS A 83 30.27 -15.67 -24.03
N ASP A 84 29.85 -16.89 -24.36
CA ASP A 84 30.36 -18.11 -23.72
C ASP A 84 31.78 -18.39 -24.22
N SER A 85 32.67 -18.86 -23.33
CA SER A 85 34.07 -19.18 -23.64
C SER A 85 34.76 -18.06 -24.43
N ALA A 86 34.55 -16.83 -23.98
CA ALA A 86 35.00 -15.66 -24.68
C ALA A 86 36.50 -15.42 -24.45
N ASP A 87 37.15 -14.99 -25.52
CA ASP A 87 38.36 -14.19 -25.45
C ASP A 87 38.01 -12.76 -24.99
N ASP A 88 39.02 -11.94 -24.76
CA ASP A 88 38.93 -10.57 -24.20
C ASP A 88 38.13 -9.54 -25.01
N ASN A 89 37.32 -10.00 -25.97
CA ASN A 89 36.51 -9.21 -26.90
C ASN A 89 35.03 -9.61 -26.92
N GLY A 90 34.55 -10.41 -25.96
CA GLY A 90 33.20 -10.99 -25.96
C GLY A 90 32.16 -10.39 -25.00
N GLY A 91 32.36 -9.19 -24.45
CA GLY A 91 31.45 -8.54 -23.50
C GLY A 91 29.98 -8.50 -23.95
N GLY A 92 29.06 -8.53 -22.98
CA GLY A 92 27.65 -8.24 -23.23
C GLY A 92 27.45 -6.78 -23.65
N TYR A 93 26.43 -6.53 -24.46
CA TYR A 93 26.02 -5.18 -24.89
C TYR A 93 24.74 -4.79 -24.12
N TYR A 94 24.52 -3.62 -23.54
CA TYR A 94 25.39 -2.49 -23.22
C TYR A 94 26.18 -2.74 -21.92
N ASP A 95 27.39 -2.19 -21.83
CA ASP A 95 28.23 -2.13 -20.62
C ASP A 95 28.57 -3.50 -19.98
N GLY A 96 28.42 -4.60 -20.70
CA GLY A 96 28.86 -5.92 -20.25
C GLY A 96 30.39 -6.00 -20.28
N GLY A 97 30.98 -6.65 -19.27
CA GLY A 97 32.42 -6.79 -19.15
C GLY A 97 32.98 -7.86 -20.08
N ASN A 98 34.13 -7.60 -20.68
CA ASN A 98 34.87 -8.61 -21.44
C ASN A 98 35.37 -9.74 -20.54
N ALA A 99 35.51 -10.93 -21.10
CA ALA A 99 36.21 -12.04 -20.46
C ALA A 99 37.72 -11.77 -20.39
N PHE A 100 38.44 -12.53 -19.59
CA PHE A 100 39.90 -12.54 -19.64
C PHE A 100 40.40 -13.44 -20.80
N PRO A 101 41.57 -13.17 -21.43
CA PRO A 101 42.16 -14.07 -22.41
C PRO A 101 42.36 -15.50 -21.86
N ALA A 102 42.41 -16.51 -22.73
CA ALA A 102 42.65 -17.88 -22.28
C ALA A 102 43.94 -18.00 -21.44
N PHE A 103 43.83 -18.65 -20.29
CA PHE A 103 44.98 -19.04 -19.49
C PHE A 103 45.21 -20.55 -19.63
N LYS A 104 46.49 -20.95 -19.66
CA LYS A 104 46.88 -22.36 -19.77
C LYS A 104 47.18 -22.91 -18.38
N TYR A 105 46.51 -23.99 -18.01
CA TYR A 105 46.81 -24.76 -16.80
C TYR A 105 46.98 -26.23 -17.16
N SER A 106 48.15 -26.81 -16.86
CA SER A 106 48.43 -28.24 -17.09
C SER A 106 48.05 -28.73 -18.51
N ASN A 107 48.41 -27.95 -19.54
CA ASN A 107 48.08 -28.16 -20.96
C ASN A 107 46.60 -28.00 -21.37
N VAL A 108 45.73 -27.57 -20.46
CA VAL A 108 44.33 -27.22 -20.76
C VAL A 108 44.21 -25.70 -20.90
N ALA A 109 43.63 -25.23 -22.01
CA ALA A 109 43.25 -23.83 -22.18
C ALA A 109 41.85 -23.61 -21.59
N ILE A 110 41.73 -22.68 -20.66
CA ILE A 110 40.46 -22.36 -20.00
C ILE A 110 40.03 -20.96 -20.44
N TYR A 111 38.82 -20.87 -20.99
CA TYR A 111 38.20 -19.62 -21.42
C TYR A 111 37.11 -19.23 -20.42
N ALA A 112 37.17 -17.99 -19.93
CA ALA A 112 36.14 -17.44 -19.06
C ALA A 112 34.91 -17.02 -19.87
N GLY A 113 33.76 -16.94 -19.20
CA GLY A 113 32.60 -16.25 -19.76
C GLY A 113 32.79 -14.73 -19.69
N ALA A 114 32.26 -14.03 -20.69
CA ALA A 114 32.12 -12.58 -20.60
C ALA A 114 30.91 -12.21 -19.72
N GLY A 115 30.86 -11.00 -19.16
CA GLY A 115 29.71 -10.57 -18.39
C GLY A 115 28.56 -10.09 -19.26
N GLY A 116 27.33 -10.25 -18.77
CA GLY A 116 26.10 -9.84 -19.43
C GLY A 116 25.91 -8.33 -19.44
N GLY A 117 25.30 -7.81 -20.49
CA GLY A 117 24.96 -6.41 -20.60
C GLY A 117 23.82 -5.99 -19.67
N SER A 118 23.81 -4.71 -19.28
CA SER A 118 22.69 -4.13 -18.54
C SER A 118 21.51 -3.81 -19.46
N SER A 119 20.30 -3.91 -18.92
CA SER A 119 19.10 -3.38 -19.57
C SER A 119 18.70 -2.09 -18.90
N SER A 120 18.27 -1.09 -19.66
CA SER A 120 18.00 0.23 -19.10
C SER A 120 16.92 0.99 -19.86
N ILE A 121 16.27 1.89 -19.11
CA ILE A 121 15.23 2.80 -19.58
C ILE A 121 15.77 4.22 -19.39
N TRP A 122 15.72 5.01 -20.45
CA TRP A 122 16.28 6.35 -20.51
C TRP A 122 15.21 7.36 -20.90
N ILE A 123 15.32 8.56 -20.32
CA ILE A 123 14.60 9.75 -20.78
C ILE A 123 15.67 10.76 -21.19
N LYS A 124 15.71 11.09 -22.49
CA LYS A 124 16.82 11.84 -23.10
C LYS A 124 18.15 11.08 -22.83
N ASP A 125 19.19 11.79 -22.40
CA ASP A 125 20.51 11.22 -22.13
C ASP A 125 20.70 10.80 -20.67
N MET A 126 19.62 10.64 -19.89
CA MET A 126 19.69 10.20 -18.49
C MET A 126 19.04 8.83 -18.30
N PRO A 127 19.75 7.85 -17.69
CA PRO A 127 19.14 6.60 -17.31
C PRO A 127 18.19 6.87 -16.13
N ILE A 128 16.97 6.34 -16.20
CA ILE A 128 15.98 6.40 -15.12
C ILE A 128 15.78 5.04 -14.45
N LEU A 129 16.19 3.96 -15.11
CA LEU A 129 16.27 2.61 -14.57
C LEU A 129 17.40 1.86 -15.28
N VAL A 130 18.21 1.13 -14.51
CA VAL A 130 19.24 0.21 -15.01
C VAL A 130 19.12 -1.09 -14.23
N ALA A 131 18.85 -2.20 -14.92
CA ALA A 131 18.93 -3.55 -14.39
C ALA A 131 20.29 -4.15 -14.74
N ALA A 132 21.07 -4.50 -13.73
CA ALA A 132 22.42 -5.01 -13.91
C ALA A 132 22.45 -6.38 -14.61
N GLY A 133 23.44 -6.58 -15.47
CA GLY A 133 23.77 -7.90 -16.00
C GLY A 133 24.56 -8.72 -14.97
N GLY A 134 24.52 -10.04 -15.13
CA GLY A 134 25.33 -10.95 -14.33
C GLY A 134 26.76 -11.08 -14.86
N SER A 135 27.69 -11.47 -14.01
CA SER A 135 29.08 -11.68 -14.41
C SER A 135 29.25 -12.98 -15.21
N GLY A 136 30.33 -13.10 -15.97
CA GLY A 136 30.70 -14.36 -16.62
C GLY A 136 31.05 -15.45 -15.59
N GLY A 137 30.93 -16.70 -16.00
CA GLY A 137 31.42 -17.84 -15.23
C GLY A 137 32.90 -18.08 -15.44
N LEU A 138 33.54 -18.81 -14.53
CA LEU A 138 34.94 -19.21 -14.67
C LEU A 138 35.14 -20.63 -14.16
N TYR A 139 35.71 -21.50 -15.01
CA TYR A 139 35.95 -22.91 -14.65
C TYR A 139 34.70 -23.53 -14.00
N HIS A 140 34.77 -24.33 -12.95
CA HIS A 140 33.60 -24.85 -12.23
C HIS A 140 32.90 -23.85 -11.29
N SER A 141 33.15 -22.54 -11.44
CA SER A 141 32.56 -21.49 -10.60
C SER A 141 31.53 -20.68 -11.38
N THR A 142 30.38 -20.47 -10.75
CA THR A 142 29.29 -19.66 -11.30
C THR A 142 29.60 -18.17 -11.17
N GLY A 143 29.16 -17.40 -12.16
CA GLY A 143 29.23 -15.94 -12.11
C GLY A 143 28.26 -15.34 -11.09
N ALA A 144 28.60 -14.15 -10.58
CA ALA A 144 27.76 -13.37 -9.71
C ALA A 144 26.50 -12.85 -10.40
N PRO A 145 25.38 -12.84 -9.66
CA PRO A 145 24.14 -12.31 -10.20
C PRO A 145 24.23 -10.78 -10.28
N GLY A 146 23.37 -10.19 -11.10
CA GLY A 146 23.18 -8.75 -11.11
C GLY A 146 22.75 -8.25 -9.72
N GLY A 147 23.33 -7.14 -9.28
CA GLY A 147 23.10 -6.48 -8.01
C GLY A 147 21.73 -5.84 -7.86
N ASP A 148 21.39 -5.51 -6.62
CA ASP A 148 20.25 -4.66 -6.30
C ASP A 148 20.63 -3.17 -6.33
N PHE A 149 19.80 -2.28 -5.79
CA PHE A 149 20.10 -0.82 -5.77
C PHE A 149 21.22 -0.42 -4.81
N ILE A 150 21.60 -1.32 -3.92
CA ILE A 150 22.38 -1.06 -2.73
C ILE A 150 23.58 -2.02 -2.64
N ASN A 151 23.46 -3.23 -3.16
CA ASN A 151 24.40 -4.32 -2.94
C ASN A 151 24.90 -4.87 -4.28
N ASN A 152 26.22 -4.97 -4.40
CA ASN A 152 26.84 -5.78 -5.43
C ASN A 152 27.07 -7.17 -4.85
N PHE A 153 27.11 -8.18 -5.70
CA PHE A 153 27.38 -9.55 -5.30
C PHE A 153 28.78 -9.95 -5.70
N ASN A 154 29.43 -10.67 -4.80
CA ASN A 154 30.73 -11.29 -5.01
C ASN A 154 30.64 -12.80 -4.76
N CYS A 155 31.07 -13.61 -5.72
CA CYS A 155 30.92 -15.07 -5.68
C CYS A 155 32.22 -15.80 -5.99
N THR A 156 32.51 -16.83 -5.19
CA THR A 156 33.74 -17.65 -5.29
C THR A 156 33.52 -19.05 -5.85
N SER A 157 32.28 -19.55 -5.88
CA SER A 157 31.90 -20.87 -6.41
C SER A 157 30.40 -20.94 -6.71
N GLU A 158 29.58 -20.90 -5.65
CA GLU A 158 28.11 -20.82 -5.66
C GLU A 158 27.57 -19.90 -4.53
N ASN A 159 28.38 -19.65 -3.51
CA ASN A 159 28.06 -18.73 -2.42
C ASN A 159 28.39 -17.30 -2.82
N CYS A 160 27.36 -16.46 -2.85
CA CYS A 160 27.50 -15.03 -3.10
C CYS A 160 27.29 -14.24 -1.83
N THR A 161 28.14 -13.25 -1.62
CA THR A 161 28.03 -12.31 -0.51
C THR A 161 27.85 -10.90 -1.05
N SER A 162 27.09 -10.06 -0.34
CA SER A 162 26.98 -8.66 -0.70
C SER A 162 28.25 -7.92 -0.31
N THR A 163 28.80 -7.14 -1.23
CA THR A 163 30.05 -6.37 -1.03
C THR A 163 29.97 -5.02 -1.74
N GLU A 164 30.83 -4.08 -1.31
CA GLU A 164 31.01 -2.70 -1.79
C GLU A 164 29.75 -1.79 -1.84
N ARG A 165 29.89 -0.60 -1.24
CA ARG A 165 28.97 0.54 -1.41
C ARG A 165 29.78 1.80 -1.60
N ILE A 166 30.30 2.02 -2.80
CA ILE A 166 31.07 3.23 -3.08
C ILE A 166 30.19 4.18 -3.89
N LYS A 167 30.06 5.44 -3.50
CA LYS A 167 29.20 6.40 -4.22
C LYS A 167 29.98 7.00 -5.40
N GLY A 168 29.57 6.72 -6.62
CA GLY A 168 30.09 7.34 -7.84
C GLY A 168 29.46 6.74 -9.10
N TYR A 169 29.20 7.58 -10.10
CA TYR A 169 28.72 7.21 -11.43
C TYR A 169 29.93 7.09 -12.36
N THR A 170 30.07 5.95 -13.05
CA THR A 170 31.09 5.77 -14.08
C THR A 170 30.45 5.05 -15.26
N ASP A 171 30.56 5.64 -16.46
CA ASP A 171 30.35 4.93 -17.72
C ASP A 171 31.26 3.71 -17.75
N CYS A 172 30.71 2.54 -18.08
CA CYS A 172 31.50 1.32 -18.22
C CYS A 172 31.49 0.82 -19.63
N PRO A 173 32.32 1.44 -20.49
CA PRO A 173 32.58 0.83 -21.77
C PRO A 173 33.15 -0.57 -21.53
N ALA A 174 32.71 -1.53 -22.34
CA ALA A 174 33.20 -2.92 -22.35
C ALA A 174 34.75 -3.05 -22.38
N LYS A 175 35.47 -1.96 -22.67
CA LYS A 175 36.90 -1.90 -22.99
C LYS A 175 37.87 -1.68 -21.81
N PHE A 176 37.43 -1.53 -20.56
CA PHE A 176 38.37 -1.22 -19.47
C PHE A 176 38.30 -2.20 -18.30
N ARG A 177 39.16 -3.24 -18.32
CA ARG A 177 39.66 -3.90 -17.11
C ARG A 177 41.14 -4.25 -17.29
N PRO A 178 42.03 -3.88 -16.35
CA PRO A 178 43.47 -3.92 -16.58
C PRO A 178 43.99 -5.35 -16.77
N SER A 179 44.81 -5.50 -17.80
CA SER A 179 45.68 -6.63 -18.03
C SER A 179 46.92 -6.50 -17.13
N SER A 180 46.90 -7.03 -15.91
CA SER A 180 48.17 -7.25 -15.20
C SER A 180 48.11 -8.39 -14.20
N THR A 181 48.30 -9.62 -14.67
CA THR A 181 49.45 -10.48 -14.31
C THR A 181 49.27 -11.90 -14.87
N ARG A 182 50.36 -12.47 -15.40
CA ARG A 182 50.46 -13.68 -16.23
C ARG A 182 50.02 -15.01 -15.61
N TRP A 183 49.44 -15.00 -14.41
CA TRP A 183 49.19 -16.22 -13.63
C TRP A 183 47.74 -16.39 -13.17
N HIS A 184 46.85 -15.47 -13.59
CA HIS A 184 45.52 -15.39 -13.02
C HIS A 184 44.40 -15.25 -14.07
N ALA A 185 43.51 -16.25 -14.13
CA ALA A 185 42.23 -16.21 -14.83
C ALA A 185 41.22 -15.27 -14.15
N TYR A 186 40.31 -14.64 -14.89
CA TYR A 186 39.21 -13.88 -14.27
C TYR A 186 37.94 -14.06 -15.11
N SER A 187 36.78 -14.07 -14.46
CA SER A 187 35.49 -13.95 -15.14
C SER A 187 35.25 -12.51 -15.59
N GLY A 188 34.51 -12.31 -16.69
CA GLY A 188 34.01 -10.99 -17.05
C GLY A 188 33.02 -10.46 -16.01
N SER A 189 32.96 -9.15 -15.79
CA SER A 189 32.00 -8.52 -14.89
C SER A 189 30.65 -8.24 -15.54
N GLY A 190 29.57 -8.30 -14.79
CA GLY A 190 28.27 -7.87 -15.30
C GLY A 190 28.18 -6.35 -15.54
N GLY A 191 27.29 -5.92 -16.44
CA GLY A 191 26.99 -4.50 -16.65
C GLY A 191 26.05 -3.93 -15.58
N GLY A 192 26.02 -2.60 -15.39
CA GLY A 192 25.15 -1.93 -14.42
C GLY A 192 25.75 -0.62 -13.90
N TYR A 193 25.08 0.05 -12.97
CA TYR A 193 25.68 1.16 -12.22
C TYR A 193 26.92 0.61 -11.47
N GLN A 194 28.11 1.19 -11.66
CA GLN A 194 29.40 0.69 -11.11
C GLN A 194 29.93 -0.63 -11.68
N CYS A 195 29.16 -1.30 -12.53
CA CYS A 195 29.65 -2.26 -13.52
C CYS A 195 30.47 -3.45 -13.00
N GLY A 196 30.37 -3.87 -11.76
CA GLY A 196 31.20 -4.97 -11.22
C GLY A 196 32.70 -4.70 -11.24
N ASN A 197 33.47 -5.30 -10.34
CA ASN A 197 34.93 -5.22 -10.36
C ASN A 197 35.54 -6.61 -10.62
N VAL A 198 36.64 -6.65 -11.36
CA VAL A 198 37.52 -7.81 -11.38
C VAL A 198 38.61 -7.44 -10.38
N VAL A 199 38.60 -8.06 -9.22
CA VAL A 199 39.63 -7.82 -8.21
C VAL A 199 40.86 -8.65 -8.55
N ASP A 200 42.02 -8.02 -8.42
CA ASP A 200 43.31 -8.69 -8.55
C ASP A 200 43.41 -9.85 -7.56
N ALA A 201 43.95 -10.97 -8.03
CA ALA A 201 44.14 -12.15 -7.20
C ALA A 201 44.99 -11.79 -5.98
N LEU A 202 44.45 -11.99 -4.77
CA LEU A 202 45.28 -12.02 -3.56
C LEU A 202 46.33 -13.15 -3.73
N PRO A 203 47.57 -12.97 -3.26
CA PRO A 203 48.59 -14.01 -3.31
C PRO A 203 48.19 -15.15 -2.34
N ILE A 204 47.62 -16.23 -2.86
CA ILE A 204 47.21 -17.40 -2.06
C ILE A 204 48.08 -18.62 -2.43
N PRO A 205 48.62 -19.35 -1.44
CA PRO A 205 49.38 -20.58 -1.66
C PRO A 205 48.45 -21.79 -1.83
N GLN A 206 48.85 -22.75 -2.69
CA GLN A 206 48.32 -24.13 -2.88
C GLN A 206 47.36 -24.39 -4.08
N PRO A 207 47.38 -25.61 -4.69
CA PRO A 207 47.00 -25.82 -6.09
C PRO A 207 45.51 -26.09 -6.38
N PHE A 208 44.59 -25.96 -5.41
CA PHE A 208 43.19 -26.42 -5.57
C PHE A 208 42.08 -25.41 -5.21
N GLN A 209 42.37 -24.12 -5.02
CA GLN A 209 41.34 -23.11 -4.77
C GLN A 209 41.34 -22.03 -5.86
N TYR A 210 40.78 -22.34 -7.02
CA TYR A 210 40.46 -21.36 -8.08
C TYR A 210 39.21 -20.52 -7.74
N ALA A 211 38.98 -20.23 -6.45
CA ALA A 211 37.87 -19.42 -5.96
C ALA A 211 38.11 -17.95 -6.33
N ARG A 212 37.86 -17.63 -7.59
CA ARG A 212 38.04 -16.28 -8.12
C ARG A 212 36.72 -15.54 -8.05
N VAL A 213 36.81 -14.35 -7.51
CA VAL A 213 35.70 -13.50 -7.10
C VAL A 213 35.14 -12.76 -8.31
N SER A 214 33.98 -13.20 -8.78
CA SER A 214 33.23 -12.51 -9.83
C SER A 214 32.30 -11.49 -9.20
N HIS A 215 32.23 -10.27 -9.74
CA HIS A 215 31.31 -9.23 -9.26
C HIS A 215 30.22 -8.92 -10.29
N GLY A 216 28.97 -8.87 -9.83
CA GLY A 216 27.84 -8.37 -10.61
C GLY A 216 27.92 -6.86 -10.84
N GLY A 217 27.05 -6.29 -11.69
CA GLY A 217 26.82 -4.83 -11.70
C GLY A 217 25.83 -4.42 -10.61
N LEU A 218 25.75 -3.14 -10.23
CA LEU A 218 24.63 -2.64 -9.41
C LEU A 218 23.47 -2.19 -10.28
N SER A 219 22.25 -2.34 -9.77
CA SER A 219 21.08 -1.76 -10.40
C SER A 219 20.90 -0.31 -9.97
N PHE A 220 20.24 0.48 -10.79
CA PHE A 220 19.94 1.88 -10.52
C PHE A 220 18.47 2.18 -10.80
N ILE A 221 17.86 3.05 -10.00
CA ILE A 221 16.53 3.56 -10.27
C ILE A 221 16.39 5.02 -9.84
N ASN A 222 15.75 5.80 -10.68
CA ASN A 222 15.38 7.16 -10.38
C ASN A 222 14.00 7.19 -9.71
N SER A 223 13.99 7.45 -8.40
CA SER A 223 12.77 7.53 -7.59
C SER A 223 11.86 8.70 -7.94
N SER A 224 12.20 9.58 -8.88
CA SER A 224 11.25 10.58 -9.40
C SER A 224 10.21 9.97 -10.35
N TYR A 225 10.57 8.86 -11.03
CA TYR A 225 9.73 8.23 -12.05
C TYR A 225 9.10 6.91 -11.59
N PHE A 226 9.74 6.21 -10.65
CA PHE A 226 9.35 4.84 -10.28
C PHE A 226 8.81 4.73 -8.84
N ARG A 227 7.85 3.81 -8.65
CA ARG A 227 7.25 3.43 -7.37
C ARG A 227 7.09 1.90 -7.30
N GLU A 228 6.75 1.38 -6.12
CA GLU A 228 6.44 -0.05 -5.90
C GLU A 228 7.56 -0.99 -6.40
N VAL A 229 8.81 -0.56 -6.21
CA VAL A 229 9.98 -1.22 -6.77
C VAL A 229 10.28 -2.50 -6.00
N ARG A 230 10.37 -3.63 -6.70
CA ARG A 230 10.78 -4.93 -6.17
C ARG A 230 11.86 -5.54 -7.04
N ILE A 231 12.90 -6.06 -6.40
CA ILE A 231 13.93 -6.86 -7.05
C ILE A 231 13.72 -8.30 -6.62
N ILE A 232 13.67 -9.19 -7.60
CA ILE A 232 13.45 -10.63 -7.36
C ILE A 232 14.66 -11.48 -7.73
N SER A 233 15.73 -10.85 -8.22
CA SER A 233 16.93 -11.55 -8.67
C SER A 233 17.91 -11.83 -7.54
N ASP A 234 18.28 -13.10 -7.48
CA ASP A 234 19.45 -13.65 -6.81
C ASP A 234 20.11 -14.66 -7.79
N ASN A 235 21.00 -15.52 -7.30
CA ASN A 235 21.66 -16.56 -8.11
C ASN A 235 20.73 -17.60 -8.76
N ILE A 236 19.48 -17.68 -8.32
CA ILE A 236 18.51 -18.71 -8.74
C ILE A 236 17.37 -18.04 -9.52
N ASN A 237 16.87 -16.91 -9.04
CA ASN A 237 15.66 -16.25 -9.51
C ASN A 237 15.93 -15.15 -10.56
N GLY A 238 17.20 -14.82 -10.80
CA GLY A 238 17.61 -13.85 -11.81
C GLY A 238 17.29 -14.26 -13.26
N ASN A 239 17.60 -13.38 -14.21
CA ASN A 239 17.35 -13.57 -15.63
C ASN A 239 18.45 -14.41 -16.31
N GLU A 240 18.02 -15.34 -17.17
CA GLU A 240 18.88 -16.16 -18.03
C GLU A 240 18.76 -15.68 -19.48
N GLY A 241 19.87 -15.71 -20.22
CA GLY A 241 19.92 -15.22 -21.60
C GLY A 241 19.98 -13.69 -21.72
N ASP A 242 19.42 -13.18 -22.82
CA ASP A 242 19.35 -11.74 -23.08
C ASP A 242 18.44 -11.03 -22.08
N GLY A 243 18.67 -9.74 -21.92
CA GLY A 243 17.77 -8.86 -21.19
C GLY A 243 16.41 -8.76 -21.87
N LEU A 244 15.42 -8.37 -21.09
CA LEU A 244 14.05 -8.16 -21.57
C LEU A 244 13.45 -6.98 -20.83
N ILE A 245 12.82 -6.07 -21.56
CA ILE A 245 12.03 -4.99 -20.97
C ILE A 245 10.56 -5.23 -21.32
N THR A 246 9.69 -5.25 -20.33
CA THR A 246 8.24 -5.34 -20.52
C THR A 246 7.60 -4.07 -19.98
N ILE A 247 6.76 -3.42 -20.78
CA ILE A 247 6.07 -2.18 -20.41
C ILE A 247 4.58 -2.34 -20.71
N ASN A 248 3.77 -2.35 -19.67
CA ASN A 248 2.33 -2.54 -19.82
C ASN A 248 1.58 -1.36 -19.18
N PRO A 249 0.63 -0.73 -19.89
CA PRO A 249 -0.21 0.28 -19.26
C PRO A 249 -0.99 -0.37 -18.11
N ILE A 250 -0.94 0.26 -16.93
CA ILE A 250 -1.73 -0.19 -15.79
C ILE A 250 -3.17 0.23 -16.06
N ASN A 251 -3.97 -0.71 -16.56
CA ASN A 251 -5.37 -0.48 -16.83
C ASN A 251 -6.12 -0.25 -15.51
N ILE A 252 -6.56 1.00 -15.29
CA ILE A 252 -7.49 1.40 -14.25
C ILE A 252 -8.81 0.66 -14.46
N ARG A 253 -9.01 -0.42 -13.70
CA ARG A 253 -10.23 -1.22 -13.68
C ARG A 253 -11.47 -0.32 -13.52
N GLY A 254 -12.48 -0.56 -14.35
CA GLY A 254 -13.74 0.18 -14.29
C GLY A 254 -13.70 1.55 -14.97
N CYS A 255 -12.70 1.84 -15.81
CA CYS A 255 -12.67 3.05 -16.63
C CYS A 255 -13.35 2.82 -18.01
N SER A 256 -14.16 3.79 -18.45
CA SER A 256 -14.87 3.81 -19.74
C SER A 256 -14.36 4.88 -20.71
N SER A 257 -13.68 5.91 -20.23
CA SER A 257 -13.05 6.95 -21.07
C SER A 257 -11.79 7.51 -20.42
N TRP A 258 -10.84 7.89 -21.25
CA TRP A 258 -9.47 8.24 -20.87
C TRP A 258 -9.07 9.57 -21.52
N THR A 259 -8.30 10.39 -20.81
CA THR A 259 -7.51 11.46 -21.46
C THR A 259 -6.12 10.98 -21.85
N ASN A 260 -5.55 10.02 -21.11
CA ASN A 260 -4.30 9.31 -21.38
C ASN A 260 -4.36 7.89 -20.78
N TYR A 261 -3.37 7.02 -21.01
CA TYR A 261 -3.39 5.61 -20.59
C TYR A 261 -3.47 5.37 -19.06
N SER A 262 -3.43 6.40 -18.21
CA SER A 262 -3.61 6.28 -16.77
C SER A 262 -4.41 7.37 -16.09
N TYR A 263 -5.16 8.14 -16.85
CA TYR A 263 -6.06 9.14 -16.30
C TYR A 263 -7.44 8.89 -16.88
N CYS A 264 -8.25 8.27 -16.04
CA CYS A 264 -9.63 8.03 -16.36
C CYS A 264 -10.43 9.32 -16.23
N THR A 265 -11.23 9.64 -17.23
CA THR A 265 -12.18 10.76 -17.19
C THR A 265 -13.62 10.31 -16.99
N ARG A 266 -13.91 9.04 -17.29
CA ARG A 266 -15.25 8.47 -17.10
C ARG A 266 -15.15 7.03 -16.65
N CYS A 267 -15.89 6.69 -15.60
CA CYS A 267 -15.97 5.33 -15.12
C CYS A 267 -17.08 4.54 -15.83
N GLN A 268 -16.93 3.21 -15.85
CA GLN A 268 -18.01 2.28 -16.14
C GLN A 268 -19.08 2.37 -15.05
N GLU A 269 -20.29 1.92 -15.35
CA GLU A 269 -21.37 1.91 -14.37
C GLU A 269 -21.01 1.08 -13.13
N GLY A 270 -21.31 1.61 -11.94
CA GLY A 270 -20.96 0.99 -10.66
C GLY A 270 -19.56 1.34 -10.15
N PHE A 271 -18.86 2.27 -10.80
CA PHE A 271 -17.59 2.83 -10.37
C PHE A 271 -17.65 4.36 -10.30
N TYR A 272 -16.97 4.93 -9.32
CA TYR A 272 -16.88 6.37 -9.07
C TYR A 272 -15.49 6.89 -9.40
N LEU A 273 -15.43 8.03 -10.09
CA LEU A 273 -14.20 8.71 -10.43
C LEU A 273 -13.64 9.45 -9.21
N TYR A 274 -12.38 9.17 -8.89
CA TYR A 274 -11.60 9.83 -7.84
C TYR A 274 -10.15 10.01 -8.31
N ASN A 275 -9.69 11.26 -8.41
CA ASN A 275 -8.32 11.61 -8.82
C ASN A 275 -7.81 10.84 -10.06
N GLY A 276 -8.63 10.81 -11.13
CA GLY A 276 -8.28 10.14 -12.38
C GLY A 276 -8.35 8.61 -12.34
N ARG A 277 -8.90 8.01 -11.28
CA ARG A 277 -9.08 6.56 -11.12
C ARG A 277 -10.53 6.20 -10.83
N CYS A 278 -10.92 5.00 -11.24
CA CYS A 278 -12.25 4.46 -10.96
C CYS A 278 -12.20 3.50 -9.77
N CYS A 279 -13.14 3.67 -8.84
CA CYS A 279 -13.24 2.84 -7.65
C CYS A 279 -14.70 2.43 -7.39
N ARG A 280 -14.94 1.18 -6.96
CA ARG A 280 -16.30 0.72 -6.61
C ARG A 280 -16.82 1.35 -5.32
N ARG A 281 -15.91 1.73 -4.43
CA ARG A 281 -16.20 2.42 -3.16
C ARG A 281 -15.26 3.61 -3.04
N CYS A 282 -15.81 4.77 -2.74
CA CYS A 282 -15.01 5.97 -2.54
C CYS A 282 -14.12 5.84 -1.30
N PRO A 283 -12.95 6.50 -1.30
CA PRO A 283 -12.08 6.56 -0.13
C PRO A 283 -12.79 7.18 1.09
N ARG A 284 -12.22 6.94 2.29
CA ARG A 284 -12.72 7.54 3.53
C ARG A 284 -12.78 9.07 3.39
N GLY A 285 -13.87 9.67 3.88
CA GLY A 285 -14.13 11.11 3.73
C GLY A 285 -14.79 11.51 2.40
N PHE A 286 -15.13 10.54 1.54
CA PHE A 286 -15.84 10.78 0.29
C PHE A 286 -17.04 9.81 0.15
N TYR A 287 -18.07 10.26 -0.56
CA TYR A 287 -19.21 9.43 -0.98
C TYR A 287 -19.36 9.40 -2.49
N GLY A 288 -20.03 8.36 -2.99
CA GLY A 288 -20.30 8.21 -4.41
C GLY A 288 -21.56 8.97 -4.82
N GLU A 289 -21.40 9.97 -5.68
CA GLU A 289 -22.50 10.75 -6.23
C GLU A 289 -22.76 10.36 -7.69
N ASN A 290 -24.02 10.10 -8.03
CA ASN A 290 -24.50 9.89 -9.39
C ASN A 290 -25.26 11.13 -9.85
N SER A 291 -24.58 12.05 -10.54
CA SER A 291 -25.22 13.26 -11.05
C SER A 291 -25.88 12.99 -12.40
N SER A 292 -27.22 12.98 -12.42
CA SER A 292 -28.01 12.88 -13.66
C SER A 292 -27.78 14.08 -14.59
N LEU A 293 -27.44 15.26 -14.04
CA LEU A 293 -27.20 16.49 -14.79
C LEU A 293 -25.89 16.44 -15.58
N THR A 294 -24.83 15.88 -15.00
CA THR A 294 -23.50 15.81 -15.65
C THR A 294 -23.17 14.42 -16.21
N LYS A 295 -24.06 13.42 -16.00
CA LYS A 295 -23.85 11.99 -16.34
C LYS A 295 -22.52 11.42 -15.82
N LEU A 296 -22.01 11.97 -14.72
CA LEU A 296 -20.73 11.61 -14.11
C LEU A 296 -20.98 10.96 -12.75
N GLN A 297 -20.36 9.81 -12.53
CA GLN A 297 -20.30 9.09 -11.25
C GLN A 297 -18.97 9.48 -10.58
N GLN A 298 -19.00 10.30 -9.53
CA GLN A 298 -17.79 10.86 -8.91
C GLN A 298 -17.79 10.66 -7.40
N CYS A 299 -16.59 10.55 -6.83
CA CYS A 299 -16.41 10.65 -5.39
C CYS A 299 -16.41 12.12 -4.98
N LYS A 300 -17.38 12.51 -4.14
CA LYS A 300 -17.52 13.87 -3.58
C LYS A 300 -17.17 13.86 -2.09
N PRO A 301 -16.57 14.94 -1.57
CA PRO A 301 -16.19 15.01 -0.17
C PRO A 301 -17.43 15.02 0.74
N CYS A 302 -17.29 14.42 1.93
CA CYS A 302 -18.26 14.52 3.00
C CYS A 302 -18.26 15.92 3.64
N ASN A 303 -19.25 16.21 4.48
CA ASN A 303 -19.21 17.36 5.38
C ASN A 303 -17.97 17.27 6.30
N GLN A 304 -17.42 18.43 6.68
CA GLN A 304 -16.18 18.55 7.44
C GLN A 304 -16.23 17.83 8.81
N THR A 305 -17.41 17.64 9.40
CA THR A 305 -17.56 16.91 10.68
C THR A 305 -17.65 15.39 10.50
N CYS A 306 -17.94 14.91 9.29
CA CYS A 306 -18.01 13.48 8.99
C CYS A 306 -16.60 12.90 8.74
N GLY A 307 -16.29 11.78 9.38
CA GLY A 307 -15.14 10.94 9.02
C GLY A 307 -15.43 10.06 7.79
N SER A 308 -16.70 9.69 7.59
CA SER A 308 -17.24 8.98 6.41
C SER A 308 -18.71 9.36 6.25
N CYS A 309 -19.23 9.33 5.04
CA CYS A 309 -20.62 9.62 4.71
C CYS A 309 -21.15 8.65 3.63
N SER A 310 -22.46 8.66 3.37
CA SER A 310 -23.12 7.69 2.50
C SER A 310 -23.84 8.30 1.30
N ILE A 311 -25.09 8.75 1.45
CA ILE A 311 -25.95 9.18 0.33
C ILE A 311 -25.74 10.66 0.01
N SER A 312 -25.35 11.45 1.00
CA SER A 312 -25.16 12.90 0.93
C SER A 312 -23.96 13.31 1.77
N PRO A 313 -23.40 14.51 1.59
CA PRO A 313 -22.26 14.96 2.40
C PRO A 313 -22.60 15.00 3.90
N ASP A 314 -23.87 15.21 4.25
CA ASP A 314 -24.35 15.32 5.64
C ASP A 314 -24.84 13.99 6.23
N SER A 315 -24.93 12.92 5.43
CA SER A 315 -25.32 11.59 5.90
C SER A 315 -24.11 10.84 6.44
N CYS A 316 -23.59 11.30 7.58
CA CYS A 316 -22.41 10.75 8.22
C CYS A 316 -22.65 9.30 8.66
N THR A 317 -21.66 8.45 8.44
CA THR A 317 -21.58 7.07 8.98
C THR A 317 -20.46 6.92 10.02
N SER A 318 -19.60 7.93 10.14
CA SER A 318 -18.65 8.08 11.24
C SER A 318 -18.24 9.55 11.35
N CYS A 319 -17.71 9.95 12.51
CA CYS A 319 -17.30 11.33 12.77
C CYS A 319 -15.78 11.46 12.94
N ILE A 320 -15.26 12.62 12.56
CA ILE A 320 -13.88 13.00 12.91
C ILE A 320 -13.81 13.37 14.40
N SER A 321 -12.65 13.18 15.02
CA SER A 321 -12.44 13.66 16.40
C SER A 321 -12.49 15.19 16.42
N PRO A 322 -13.16 15.85 17.40
CA PRO A 322 -13.74 15.29 18.63
C PRO A 322 -15.26 15.02 18.57
N TYR A 323 -15.86 14.86 17.40
CA TYR A 323 -17.30 14.69 17.24
C TYR A 323 -17.77 13.24 17.45
N TYR A 324 -19.04 13.11 17.84
CA TYR A 324 -19.74 11.85 18.08
C TYR A 324 -20.89 11.66 17.09
N LEU A 325 -21.10 10.43 16.64
CA LEU A 325 -22.17 10.09 15.70
C LEU A 325 -23.50 9.98 16.44
N MET A 326 -24.47 10.83 16.07
CA MET A 326 -25.85 10.79 16.53
C MET A 326 -26.78 10.65 15.33
N GLY A 327 -27.35 9.46 15.15
CA GLY A 327 -28.09 9.11 13.93
C GLY A 327 -27.16 9.19 12.71
N SER A 328 -27.43 10.12 11.80
CA SER A 328 -26.60 10.40 10.62
C SER A 328 -25.80 11.70 10.72
N THR A 329 -25.75 12.34 11.89
CA THR A 329 -25.10 13.64 12.08
C THR A 329 -23.98 13.54 13.10
N CYS A 330 -22.99 14.42 12.98
CA CYS A 330 -21.87 14.51 13.91
C CYS A 330 -22.07 15.69 14.86
N VAL A 331 -22.14 15.40 16.17
CA VAL A 331 -22.38 16.38 17.23
C VAL A 331 -21.20 16.43 18.18
N LEU A 332 -20.96 17.59 18.80
CA LEU A 332 -19.87 17.75 19.77
C LEU A 332 -20.18 17.07 21.11
N ASN A 333 -21.45 17.09 21.52
CA ASN A 333 -21.94 16.47 22.76
C ASN A 333 -23.23 15.70 22.48
N CYS A 334 -23.39 14.52 23.09
CA CYS A 334 -24.58 13.68 22.90
C CYS A 334 -25.87 14.22 23.55
N GLY A 335 -25.75 15.24 24.41
CA GLY A 335 -26.88 15.85 25.11
C GLY A 335 -27.44 14.96 26.23
N SER A 336 -28.52 15.43 26.87
CA SER A 336 -29.18 14.68 27.96
C SER A 336 -29.86 13.41 27.46
N GLY A 337 -29.85 12.36 28.28
CA GLY A 337 -30.45 11.06 27.94
C GLY A 337 -29.60 10.17 27.01
N ASN A 338 -28.42 10.63 26.61
CA ASN A 338 -27.46 9.86 25.82
C ASN A 338 -26.07 9.92 26.46
N TYR A 339 -25.26 8.90 26.23
CA TYR A 339 -23.84 8.85 26.58
C TYR A 339 -23.01 8.58 25.32
N SER A 340 -21.73 8.95 25.36
CA SER A 340 -20.78 8.62 24.30
C SER A 340 -20.10 7.29 24.59
N ASN A 341 -20.07 6.38 23.61
CA ASN A 341 -19.37 5.11 23.72
C ASN A 341 -17.92 5.20 23.20
N PRO A 342 -17.07 4.17 23.43
CA PRO A 342 -15.70 4.13 22.92
C PRO A 342 -15.57 4.19 21.38
N GLN A 343 -16.63 3.81 20.65
CA GLN A 343 -16.71 3.91 19.19
C GLN A 343 -17.04 5.33 18.70
N ARG A 344 -17.16 6.31 19.61
CA ARG A 344 -17.56 7.70 19.36
C ARG A 344 -18.97 7.82 18.75
N GLU A 345 -19.89 7.06 19.29
CA GLU A 345 -21.32 7.12 18.96
C GLU A 345 -22.12 7.54 20.19
N CYS A 346 -23.15 8.35 19.96
CA CYS A 346 -24.13 8.70 20.97
C CYS A 346 -25.15 7.57 21.10
N LYS A 347 -25.22 6.98 22.29
CA LYS A 347 -26.15 5.90 22.62
C LYS A 347 -27.11 6.35 23.71
N GLN A 348 -28.36 5.88 23.63
CA GLN A 348 -29.37 6.19 24.63
C GLN A 348 -29.05 5.50 25.96
N CYS A 349 -29.37 6.19 27.06
CA CYS A 349 -29.36 5.60 28.39
C CYS A 349 -30.43 4.51 28.53
N SER A 350 -30.27 3.62 29.51
CA SER A 350 -31.32 2.67 29.88
C SER A 350 -32.58 3.44 30.32
N GLN A 351 -33.77 2.87 30.09
CA GLN A 351 -35.06 3.52 30.37
C GLN A 351 -35.22 3.99 31.83
N ASN A 352 -34.48 3.38 32.76
CA ASN A 352 -34.50 3.72 34.17
C ASN A 352 -33.65 4.94 34.54
N CYS A 353 -32.80 5.42 33.63
CA CYS A 353 -31.94 6.59 33.82
C CYS A 353 -32.51 7.80 33.05
N SER A 354 -32.42 9.00 33.64
CA SER A 354 -32.58 10.26 32.90
C SER A 354 -31.25 10.76 32.32
N GLN A 355 -30.13 10.44 32.98
CA GLN A 355 -28.76 10.66 32.52
C GLN A 355 -27.89 9.48 32.89
N CYS A 356 -26.90 9.18 32.04
CA CYS A 356 -25.95 8.09 32.23
C CYS A 356 -24.58 8.51 31.67
N ASP A 357 -23.53 7.81 32.08
CA ASP A 357 -22.17 8.06 31.61
C ASP A 357 -21.40 6.77 31.31
N GLY A 358 -20.65 6.75 30.20
CA GLY A 358 -19.83 5.64 29.72
C GLY A 358 -20.59 4.35 29.31
N LYS A 359 -21.73 4.03 29.94
CA LYS A 359 -22.58 2.85 29.69
C LYS A 359 -24.05 3.22 29.90
N ALA A 360 -24.95 2.48 29.25
CA ALA A 360 -26.39 2.75 29.31
C ALA A 360 -26.96 2.63 30.74
N GLU A 361 -26.46 1.66 31.51
CA GLU A 361 -26.95 1.30 32.85
C GLU A 361 -26.29 2.10 33.97
N TYR A 362 -25.19 2.81 33.70
CA TYR A 362 -24.48 3.59 34.69
C TYR A 362 -25.14 4.97 34.82
N CYS A 363 -26.22 5.02 35.60
CA CYS A 363 -27.01 6.24 35.73
C CYS A 363 -26.29 7.30 36.57
N THR A 364 -26.19 8.51 36.05
CA THR A 364 -25.80 9.71 36.83
C THR A 364 -27.02 10.44 37.38
N SER A 365 -28.20 10.18 36.80
CA SER A 365 -29.49 10.60 37.33
C SER A 365 -30.59 9.60 36.94
N CYS A 366 -31.50 9.30 37.87
CA CYS A 366 -32.61 8.36 37.62
C CYS A 366 -33.76 9.02 36.84
N ALA A 367 -34.51 8.22 36.09
CA ALA A 367 -35.73 8.67 35.43
C ALA A 367 -36.81 9.08 36.46
N SER A 368 -37.79 9.88 36.03
CA SER A 368 -38.93 10.25 36.87
C SER A 368 -39.63 8.98 37.36
N ASN A 369 -39.82 8.88 38.68
CA ASN A 369 -40.32 7.71 39.42
C ASN A 369 -39.32 6.58 39.72
N ASN A 370 -38.02 6.83 39.56
CA ASN A 370 -36.97 5.92 39.97
C ASN A 370 -36.06 6.56 41.04
N TYR A 371 -35.34 5.72 41.78
CA TYR A 371 -34.35 6.12 42.79
C TYR A 371 -33.07 5.27 42.68
N PHE A 372 -31.96 5.79 43.21
CA PHE A 372 -30.69 5.06 43.27
C PHE A 372 -30.76 3.93 44.28
N VAL A 373 -30.51 2.70 43.83
CA VAL A 373 -30.58 1.50 44.67
C VAL A 373 -29.33 1.35 45.54
N ASN A 374 -28.18 1.71 44.99
CA ASN A 374 -26.86 1.46 45.54
C ASN A 374 -25.83 2.44 44.95
N GLU A 375 -24.62 2.44 45.50
CA GLU A 375 -23.47 3.22 44.99
C GLU A 375 -23.02 2.78 43.59
N ASN A 376 -23.56 1.67 43.06
CA ASN A 376 -23.24 1.16 41.72
C ASN A 376 -23.99 1.89 40.59
N HIS A 377 -24.54 3.09 40.85
CA HIS A 377 -25.21 3.92 39.85
C HIS A 377 -26.43 3.27 39.18
N GLN A 378 -27.09 2.34 39.86
CA GLN A 378 -28.29 1.65 39.35
C GLN A 378 -29.56 2.31 39.87
N CYS A 379 -30.57 2.42 39.01
CA CYS A 379 -31.89 2.97 39.34
C CYS A 379 -32.97 1.89 39.34
N ALA A 380 -33.84 1.91 40.35
CA ALA A 380 -35.04 1.09 40.42
C ALA A 380 -36.30 1.96 40.57
N LEU A 381 -37.44 1.40 40.17
CA LEU A 381 -38.75 2.02 40.31
C LEU A 381 -39.09 2.26 41.79
N CYS A 382 -39.68 3.42 42.07
CA CYS A 382 -40.25 3.71 43.37
C CYS A 382 -41.38 2.71 43.69
N PRO A 383 -41.47 2.20 44.93
CA PRO A 383 -42.55 1.30 45.31
C PRO A 383 -43.92 1.97 45.18
N PHE A 384 -44.88 1.26 44.58
CA PHE A 384 -46.27 1.72 44.52
C PHE A 384 -46.82 1.95 45.95
N PRO A 385 -47.58 3.03 46.22
CA PRO A 385 -48.14 4.04 45.31
C PRO A 385 -47.33 5.35 45.27
N CYS A 386 -46.01 5.27 45.42
CA CYS A 386 -45.11 6.42 45.35
C CYS A 386 -44.79 6.79 43.91
N SER A 387 -44.89 8.09 43.56
CA SER A 387 -44.45 8.62 42.28
C SER A 387 -43.03 9.17 42.33
N TRP A 388 -42.56 9.76 43.43
CA TRP A 388 -41.16 10.21 43.57
C TRP A 388 -40.62 9.78 44.91
N CYS A 389 -39.44 9.19 44.95
CA CYS A 389 -38.83 8.68 46.17
C CYS A 389 -37.33 8.93 46.22
N LYS A 390 -36.77 9.09 47.43
CA LYS A 390 -35.32 9.13 47.67
C LYS A 390 -34.73 7.74 47.88
N SER A 391 -35.51 6.83 48.42
CA SER A 391 -35.18 5.41 48.61
C SER A 391 -36.46 4.57 48.62
N ALA A 392 -36.33 3.24 48.69
CA ALA A 392 -37.47 2.32 48.78
C ALA A 392 -38.49 2.71 49.87
N ASN A 393 -38.05 3.32 50.97
CA ASN A 393 -38.90 3.66 52.12
C ASN A 393 -39.12 5.16 52.32
N GLN A 394 -38.58 6.00 51.43
CA GLN A 394 -38.65 7.46 51.55
C GLN A 394 -39.38 8.08 50.36
N CYS A 395 -40.71 8.08 50.42
CA CYS A 395 -41.53 8.72 49.40
C CYS A 395 -41.59 10.24 49.60
N THR A 396 -41.51 11.01 48.51
CA THR A 396 -41.62 12.47 48.48
C THR A 396 -42.81 12.97 47.68
N LYS A 397 -43.40 12.12 46.82
CA LYS A 397 -44.63 12.45 46.07
C LYS A 397 -45.43 11.18 45.82
N CYS A 398 -46.73 11.23 46.07
CA CYS A 398 -47.63 10.10 45.84
C CYS A 398 -48.24 10.11 44.44
N GLN A 399 -48.73 8.96 44.00
CA GLN A 399 -49.61 8.87 42.83
C GLN A 399 -51.01 9.43 43.16
N LYS A 400 -51.80 9.75 42.14
CA LYS A 400 -53.15 10.30 42.29
C LYS A 400 -54.04 9.33 43.10
N GLY A 401 -54.78 9.85 44.09
CA GLY A 401 -55.62 9.05 45.01
C GLY A 401 -54.96 8.73 46.35
N TYR A 402 -53.69 9.12 46.55
CA TYR A 402 -52.94 8.94 47.78
C TYR A 402 -52.38 10.29 48.27
N TYR A 403 -52.25 10.46 49.58
CA TYR A 403 -51.59 11.61 50.20
C TYR A 403 -50.37 11.17 51.01
N LEU A 404 -49.38 12.06 51.09
CA LEU A 404 -48.11 11.78 51.76
C LEU A 404 -48.25 12.09 53.26
N ILE A 405 -48.11 11.07 54.11
CA ILE A 405 -47.92 11.26 55.56
C ILE A 405 -46.50 10.82 55.91
N GLY A 406 -45.69 11.78 56.36
CA GLY A 406 -44.27 11.54 56.60
C GLY A 406 -43.57 11.11 55.32
N SER A 407 -43.18 9.83 55.25
CA SER A 407 -42.53 9.23 54.07
C SER A 407 -43.35 8.12 53.40
N LYS A 408 -44.62 7.96 53.78
CA LYS A 408 -45.51 6.91 53.25
C LYS A 408 -46.74 7.52 52.58
N CYS A 409 -47.17 6.91 51.49
CA CYS A 409 -48.39 7.28 50.79
C CYS A 409 -49.56 6.46 51.32
N VAL A 410 -50.63 7.14 51.75
CA VAL A 410 -51.85 6.52 52.27
C VAL A 410 -53.04 6.88 51.40
N PRO A 411 -54.00 5.95 51.20
CA PRO A 411 -55.15 6.18 50.34
C PRO A 411 -56.11 7.19 50.96
N HIS A 412 -56.84 7.89 50.09
CA HIS A 412 -57.90 8.82 50.49
C HIS A 412 -59.01 8.07 51.25
N PHE A 413 -59.14 8.26 52.57
CA PHE A 413 -60.32 7.77 53.29
C PHE A 413 -61.48 8.72 53.01
N THR A 414 -62.33 8.39 52.03
CA THR A 414 -63.65 9.01 51.93
C THR A 414 -64.50 8.48 53.09
N LYS A 415 -64.69 9.29 54.14
CA LYS A 415 -65.70 9.03 55.17
C LYS A 415 -67.10 9.04 54.52
N ASN A 416 -67.76 7.89 54.49
CA ASN A 416 -69.13 7.74 54.98
C ASN A 416 -69.41 6.25 55.24
N PRO A 417 -69.80 5.89 56.47
CA PRO A 417 -71.22 5.86 56.77
C PRO A 417 -71.58 6.52 58.11
N GLU A 418 -72.76 7.15 58.13
CA GLU A 418 -73.45 7.60 59.34
C GLU A 418 -74.23 6.43 60.01
N PRO A 419 -74.82 6.60 61.22
CA PRO A 419 -74.48 5.84 62.41
C PRO A 419 -75.53 4.78 62.80
N TYR A 420 -75.17 3.75 63.56
CA TYR A 420 -76.07 3.15 64.57
C TYR A 420 -75.29 2.51 65.73
N ASN A 421 -75.62 3.01 66.93
CA ASN A 421 -75.38 2.45 68.27
C ASN A 421 -75.71 0.94 68.33
N ILE A 422 -75.17 0.14 69.27
CA ILE A 422 -75.73 0.00 70.63
C ILE A 422 -74.83 -0.91 71.49
N ILE A 423 -74.40 -0.34 72.64
CA ILE A 423 -74.14 -0.93 73.98
C ILE A 423 -72.85 -1.74 74.23
N GLY A 424 -71.89 -1.05 74.87
CA GLY A 424 -71.25 -1.59 76.07
C GLY A 424 -72.12 -1.30 77.29
N ARG A 425 -72.45 -2.33 78.08
CA ARG A 425 -72.95 -2.17 79.45
C ARG A 425 -71.73 -2.14 80.37
N ILE A 426 -71.53 -0.98 80.98
CA ILE A 426 -70.47 -0.64 81.92
C ILE A 426 -70.78 -1.25 83.31
N LEU A 427 -69.78 -1.96 83.84
CA LEU A 427 -69.30 -2.02 85.23
C LEU A 427 -70.22 -2.42 86.42
N ARG A 428 -69.58 -3.25 87.28
CA ARG A 428 -69.50 -3.23 88.76
C ARG A 428 -70.33 -4.24 89.58
N ARG A 429 -69.53 -5.14 90.20
CA ARG A 429 -69.47 -5.55 91.63
C ARG A 429 -70.57 -6.44 92.23
N ARG A 430 -70.09 -7.61 92.69
CA ARG A 430 -70.44 -8.41 93.88
C ARG A 430 -71.59 -7.90 94.76
N GLY A 431 -72.52 -8.80 95.05
CA GLY A 431 -73.59 -8.73 96.02
C GLY A 431 -74.61 -9.79 95.69
#